data_AF-A0A7C8YGI1-F1
#
_entry.id   AF-A0A7C8YGI1-F1
#
_cell.length_a   1.000
_cell.length_b   1.000
_cell.length_c   1.000
_cell.angle_alpha   90.00
_cell.angle_beta   90.00
_cell.angle_gamma   90.00
#
_symmetry.space_group_name_H-M   'P 1'
#
loop_
_entity.id
_entity.type
_entity.pdbx_description
1 polymer ?
#
loop_
_entity_poly.entity_id
_entity_poly.type
_entity_poly.pdbx_seq_one_letter_code
_entity_poly.pdbx_strand_id
1 'polypeptide(L)'
;ASNQTHKNSQIICLESPKISSSIKFLAFMETIRHLIEEKPVVIFSRSSCCISYSMIQLIRSYGANPSVYELDQLPNGSEIDKALQKLGCEPTVPTVFIEKKTSWWG
;
A
#
# COMPACT_ATOMS: atom_id res chain seq x y z
N ALA A 1 -57.61 19.72 -2.46
CA ALA A 1 -56.51 20.33 -1.69
C ALA A 1 -56.07 19.35 -0.62
N SER A 2 -54.96 18.64 -0.87
CA SER A 2 -54.18 17.74 0.02
C SER A 2 -53.52 16.69 -0.89
N ASN A 3 -52.27 16.23 -0.75
CA ASN A 3 -51.18 16.58 0.13
C ASN A 3 -49.88 16.14 -0.56
N GLN A 4 -48.82 16.89 -0.27
CA GLN A 4 -47.46 16.75 -0.73
C GLN A 4 -46.81 15.45 -0.23
N THR A 5 -46.18 14.70 -1.13
CA THR A 5 -45.10 13.76 -0.78
C THR A 5 -43.94 13.92 -1.75
N HIS A 6 -43.12 14.94 -1.49
CA HIS A 6 -41.77 15.03 -2.02
C HIS A 6 -40.92 13.99 -1.27
N LYS A 7 -40.70 12.82 -1.87
CA LYS A 7 -39.65 11.89 -1.43
C LYS A 7 -38.53 11.95 -2.47
N ASN A 8 -37.43 12.49 -1.99
CA ASN A 8 -36.19 12.79 -2.68
C ASN A 8 -35.52 11.48 -3.14
N SER A 9 -35.79 11.05 -4.37
CA SER A 9 -35.26 9.80 -4.96
C SER A 9 -33.85 9.96 -5.54
N GLN A 10 -32.94 10.61 -4.80
CA GLN A 10 -31.52 10.67 -5.14
C GLN A 10 -30.67 9.99 -4.05
N ILE A 11 -30.90 8.68 -3.84
CA ILE A 11 -29.78 7.81 -3.45
C ILE A 11 -29.14 7.39 -4.75
N ILE A 12 -28.07 8.09 -5.09
CA ILE A 12 -27.27 7.86 -6.28
C ILE A 12 -26.73 6.42 -6.20
N CYS A 13 -27.03 5.60 -7.20
CA CYS A 13 -26.34 4.34 -7.43
C CYS A 13 -24.87 4.62 -7.82
N LEU A 14 -24.03 5.07 -6.88
CA LEU A 14 -22.59 5.27 -7.08
C LEU A 14 -21.85 3.93 -6.95
N GLU A 15 -22.17 2.95 -7.79
CA GLU A 15 -21.33 1.76 -7.90
C GLU A 15 -21.25 1.27 -9.34
N SER A 16 -20.79 2.14 -10.24
CA SER A 16 -20.25 1.63 -11.50
C SER A 16 -19.01 0.78 -11.16
N PRO A 17 -18.84 -0.44 -11.71
CA PRO A 17 -17.74 -1.34 -11.35
C PRO A 17 -16.34 -0.71 -11.55
N LYS A 18 -16.23 0.25 -12.47
CA LYS A 18 -15.01 1.04 -12.68
C LYS A 18 -14.73 2.01 -11.52
N ILE A 19 -15.76 2.67 -10.99
CA ILE A 19 -15.64 3.60 -9.86
C ILE A 19 -15.25 2.83 -8.59
N SER A 20 -15.90 1.70 -8.32
CA SER A 20 -15.56 0.83 -7.18
C SER A 20 -14.11 0.34 -7.24
N SER A 21 -13.63 0.00 -8.44
CA SER A 21 -12.23 -0.42 -8.66
C SER A 21 -11.23 0.72 -8.41
N SER A 22 -11.52 1.93 -8.87
CA SER A 22 -10.68 3.12 -8.64
C SER A 22 -10.68 3.56 -7.19
N ILE A 23 -11.84 3.56 -6.51
CA ILE A 23 -11.94 3.92 -5.09
C ILE A 23 -11.16 2.92 -4.23
N LYS A 24 -11.28 1.61 -4.50
CA LYS A 24 -10.49 0.57 -3.82
C LYS A 24 -9.00 0.77 -4.04
N PHE A 25 -8.57 1.11 -5.24
CA PHE A 25 -7.17 1.40 -5.52
C PHE A 25 -6.66 2.61 -4.72
N LEU A 26 -7.43 3.70 -4.64
CA LEU A 26 -7.05 4.89 -3.89
C LEU A 26 -6.93 4.63 -2.38
N ALA A 27 -7.92 3.98 -1.78
CA ALA A 27 -7.87 3.62 -0.36
C ALA A 27 -6.66 2.72 -0.03
N PHE A 28 -6.31 1.87 -0.98
CA PHE A 28 -5.21 0.96 -0.82
C PHE A 28 -3.84 1.63 -0.99
N MET A 29 -3.72 2.52 -1.97
CA MET A 29 -2.56 3.40 -2.14
C MET A 29 -2.29 4.21 -0.88
N GLU A 30 -3.35 4.70 -0.24
CA GLU A 30 -3.25 5.41 1.03
C GLU A 30 -2.70 4.51 2.16
N THR A 31 -3.12 3.25 2.19
CA THR A 31 -2.55 2.27 3.13
C THR A 31 -1.06 2.10 2.94
N ILE A 32 -0.58 1.90 1.70
CA ILE A 32 0.87 1.78 1.42
C ILE A 32 1.59 3.06 1.84
N ARG A 33 1.04 4.24 1.53
CA ARG A 33 1.62 5.53 1.91
C ARG A 33 1.81 5.65 3.41
N HIS A 34 0.79 5.35 4.20
CA HIS A 34 0.92 5.38 5.65
C HIS A 34 1.99 4.42 6.18
N LEU A 35 2.13 3.23 5.59
CA LEU A 35 3.18 2.29 5.99
C LEU A 35 4.59 2.81 5.70
N ILE A 36 4.78 3.66 4.68
CA ILE A 36 6.09 4.17 4.26
C ILE A 36 6.45 5.53 4.85
N GLU A 37 5.48 6.42 5.10
CA GLU A 37 5.74 7.80 5.52
C GLU A 37 6.29 7.91 6.95
N GLU A 38 5.98 6.94 7.81
CA GLU A 38 6.41 6.96 9.21
C GLU A 38 7.80 6.34 9.44
N LYS A 39 8.41 5.75 8.40
CA LYS A 39 9.53 4.80 8.56
C LYS A 39 10.67 5.09 7.57
N PRO A 40 11.92 5.16 8.05
CA PRO A 40 13.06 5.52 7.20
C PRO A 40 13.37 4.47 6.13
N VAL A 41 13.12 3.18 6.45
CA VAL A 41 13.24 2.07 5.51
C VAL A 41 12.10 1.09 5.73
N VAL A 42 11.40 0.76 4.65
CA VAL A 42 10.31 -0.22 4.63
C VAL A 42 10.58 -1.27 3.57
N ILE A 43 10.38 -2.54 3.92
CA ILE A 43 10.58 -3.68 3.03
C ILE A 43 9.30 -4.51 3.00
N PHE A 44 8.72 -4.69 1.82
CA PHE A 44 7.69 -5.70 1.59
C PHE A 44 8.35 -7.01 1.14
N SER A 45 8.02 -8.10 1.82
CA SER A 45 8.71 -9.40 1.73
C SER A 45 7.71 -10.56 1.69
N ARG A 46 8.21 -11.79 1.51
CA ARG A 46 7.50 -13.04 1.78
C ARG A 46 8.42 -13.95 2.60
N SER A 47 7.85 -14.66 3.57
CA SER A 47 8.62 -15.54 4.47
C SER A 47 9.33 -16.69 3.75
N SER A 48 8.83 -17.06 2.56
CA SER A 48 9.39 -18.10 1.68
C SER A 48 10.38 -17.59 0.63
N CYS A 49 10.74 -16.29 0.61
CA CYS A 49 11.62 -15.70 -0.40
C CYS A 49 13.08 -15.57 0.08
N CYS A 50 13.98 -16.39 -0.47
CA CYS A 50 15.41 -16.34 -0.13
C CYS A 50 16.09 -15.01 -0.53
N ILE A 51 15.62 -14.38 -1.60
CA ILE A 51 16.14 -13.08 -2.07
C ILE A 51 15.74 -11.98 -1.07
N SER A 52 14.49 -11.98 -0.59
CA SER A 52 14.04 -11.04 0.44
C SER A 52 14.86 -11.19 1.72
N TYR A 53 15.10 -12.43 2.17
CA TYR A 53 15.96 -12.67 3.34
C TYR A 53 17.34 -12.04 3.16
N SER A 54 17.99 -12.28 2.01
CA SER A 54 19.32 -11.73 1.71
C SER A 54 19.33 -10.20 1.69
N MET A 55 18.31 -9.57 1.08
CA MET A 55 18.14 -8.12 1.06
C MET A 55 17.93 -7.53 2.46
N ILE A 56 17.11 -8.16 3.31
CA ILE A 56 16.88 -7.72 4.69
C ILE A 56 18.19 -7.77 5.48
N GLN A 57 18.97 -8.86 5.36
CA GLN A 57 20.25 -8.98 6.05
C GLN A 57 21.26 -7.94 5.56
N LEU A 58 21.31 -7.70 4.25
CA LEU A 58 22.19 -6.68 3.67
C LEU A 58 21.85 -5.28 4.18
N ILE A 59 20.58 -4.90 4.18
CA ILE A 59 20.15 -3.58 4.69
C ILE A 59 20.49 -3.44 6.18
N ARG A 60 20.29 -4.50 6.97
CA ARG A 60 20.67 -4.53 8.39
C ARG A 60 22.18 -4.45 8.61
N SER A 61 22.99 -5.06 7.75
CA SER A 61 24.46 -5.02 7.89
C SER A 61 25.04 -3.62 7.66
N TYR A 62 24.33 -2.75 6.93
CA TYR A 62 24.64 -1.32 6.82
C TYR A 62 24.17 -0.49 8.03
N GLY A 63 23.68 -1.13 9.10
CA GLY A 63 23.23 -0.45 10.32
C GLY A 63 21.83 0.14 10.25
N ALA A 64 21.08 -0.10 9.16
CA ALA A 64 19.69 0.32 9.08
C ALA A 64 18.78 -0.63 9.87
N ASN A 65 17.67 -0.10 10.38
CA ASN A 65 16.61 -0.88 11.02
C ASN A 65 15.33 -0.85 10.15
N PRO A 66 15.22 -1.72 9.13
CA PRO A 66 14.07 -1.71 8.24
C PRO A 66 12.83 -2.26 8.94
N SER A 67 11.68 -1.63 8.68
CA SER A 67 10.38 -2.24 8.94
C SER A 67 10.05 -3.24 7.85
N VAL A 68 9.89 -4.51 8.22
CA VAL A 68 9.59 -5.59 7.28
C VAL A 68 8.12 -5.99 7.39
N TYR A 69 7.44 -6.04 6.25
CA TYR A 69 6.06 -6.49 6.10
C TYR A 69 6.03 -7.77 5.27
N GLU A 70 5.87 -8.91 5.92
CA GLU A 70 5.75 -10.22 5.26
C GLU A 70 4.33 -10.39 4.70
N LEU A 71 4.18 -10.26 3.38
CA LEU A 71 2.89 -10.24 2.69
C LEU A 71 2.10 -11.55 2.86
N ASP A 72 2.78 -12.67 3.05
CA ASP A 72 2.16 -13.97 3.30
C ASP A 72 1.68 -14.17 4.75
N GLN A 73 1.99 -13.22 5.64
CA GLN A 73 1.58 -13.25 7.05
C GLN A 73 0.59 -12.14 7.42
N LEU A 74 0.40 -11.16 6.52
CA LEU A 74 -0.53 -10.05 6.74
C LEU A 74 -1.96 -10.44 6.30
N PRO A 75 -2.99 -10.07 7.10
CA PRO A 75 -4.38 -10.37 6.75
C PRO A 75 -4.83 -9.71 5.44
N ASN A 76 -4.24 -8.57 5.09
CA ASN A 76 -4.47 -7.82 3.86
C ASN A 76 -3.30 -7.92 2.85
N GLY A 77 -2.44 -8.94 2.99
CA GLY A 77 -1.21 -9.03 2.21
C GLY A 77 -1.42 -9.23 0.71
N SER A 78 -2.50 -9.91 0.31
CA SER A 78 -2.88 -10.08 -1.11
C SER A 78 -3.26 -8.76 -1.77
N GLU A 79 -3.96 -7.90 -1.03
CA GLU A 79 -4.31 -6.56 -1.47
C GLU A 79 -3.07 -5.67 -1.57
N ILE A 80 -2.13 -5.78 -0.61
CA ILE A 80 -0.82 -5.09 -0.65
C ILE A 80 -0.07 -5.49 -1.92
N ASP A 81 0.04 -6.79 -2.18
CA ASP A 81 0.74 -7.31 -3.34
C ASP A 81 0.17 -6.76 -4.65
N LYS A 82 -1.17 -6.78 -4.82
CA LYS A 82 -1.85 -6.26 -6.02
C LYS A 82 -1.62 -4.77 -6.23
N ALA A 83 -1.55 -3.98 -5.16
CA ALA A 83 -1.29 -2.56 -5.29
C ALA A 83 0.17 -2.26 -5.60
N LEU A 84 1.11 -3.01 -5.03
CA LEU A 84 2.51 -2.95 -5.42
C LEU A 84 2.67 -3.26 -6.93
N GLN A 85 2.00 -4.29 -7.44
CA GLN A 85 1.98 -4.57 -8.89
C GLN A 85 1.44 -3.38 -9.70
N LYS A 86 0.32 -2.79 -9.27
CA LYS A 86 -0.26 -1.60 -9.94
C LYS A 86 0.63 -0.35 -9.84
N LEU A 87 1.52 -0.29 -8.86
CA LEU A 87 2.56 0.74 -8.75
C LEU A 87 3.77 0.47 -9.64
N GLY A 88 3.80 -0.66 -10.35
CA GLY A 88 4.91 -1.07 -11.21
C GLY A 88 6.02 -1.81 -10.46
N CYS A 89 5.80 -2.26 -9.22
CA CYS A 89 6.74 -3.11 -8.52
C CYS A 89 6.59 -4.56 -9.02
N GLU A 90 7.40 -4.94 -10.01
CA GLU A 90 7.48 -6.30 -10.54
C GLU A 90 8.94 -6.78 -10.60
N PRO A 91 9.34 -7.80 -9.80
CA PRO A 91 8.52 -8.53 -8.81
C PRO A 91 8.17 -7.69 -7.58
N THR A 92 7.05 -8.01 -6.91
CA THR A 92 6.59 -7.29 -5.71
C THR A 92 7.45 -7.52 -4.47
N VAL A 93 8.26 -8.58 -4.44
CA VAL A 93 9.16 -8.87 -3.32
C VAL A 93 10.57 -9.22 -3.81
N PRO A 94 11.62 -8.70 -3.14
CA PRO A 94 11.54 -7.64 -2.13
C PRO A 94 11.28 -6.26 -2.78
N THR A 95 10.23 -5.55 -2.34
CA THR A 95 10.08 -4.12 -2.64
C THR A 95 10.63 -3.32 -1.47
N VAL A 96 11.54 -2.39 -1.73
CA VAL A 96 12.20 -1.56 -0.70
C VAL A 96 11.86 -0.10 -0.94
N PHE A 97 11.27 0.54 0.07
CA PHE A 97 11.06 1.99 0.13
C PHE A 97 12.06 2.58 1.11
N ILE A 98 12.78 3.62 0.67
CA ILE A 98 13.73 4.36 1.49
C ILE A 98 13.24 5.80 1.52
N GLU A 99 13.03 6.32 2.73
CA GLU A 99 12.69 7.72 2.93
C GLU A 99 13.86 8.59 2.46
N LYS A 100 13.59 9.55 1.56
CA LYS A 100 14.57 10.57 1.20
C LYS A 100 14.47 11.73 2.18
N LYS A 101 15.28 11.71 3.23
CA LYS A 101 15.57 12.93 4.00
C LYS A 101 16.53 13.81 3.19
N THR A 102 16.01 14.69 2.34
CA THR A 102 16.84 15.75 1.72
C THR A 102 17.02 16.90 2.71
N SER A 103 17.90 16.74 3.71
CA SER A 103 18.53 17.89 4.33
C SER A 103 19.64 18.36 3.39
N TRP A 104 19.37 19.41 2.62
CA TRP A 104 20.33 20.06 1.73
C TRP A 104 21.61 20.48 2.48
N TRP A 105 22.72 20.45 1.74
CA TRP A 105 23.93 21.29 1.80
C TRP A 105 24.09 22.15 3.08
N GLY A 106 25.11 21.81 3.87
CA GLY A 106 25.73 22.77 4.79
C GLY A 106 26.59 23.78 4.05
#